data_AF-A0A5T0QLV9-F1
#
_entry.id   AF-A0A5T0QLV9-F1
#
_cell.length_a   1.000
_cell.length_b   1.000
_cell.length_c   1.000
_cell.angle_alpha   90.00
_cell.angle_beta   90.00
_cell.angle_gamma   90.00
#
_symmetry.space_group_name_H-M   'P 1'
#
loop_
_entity.id
_entity.type
_entity.pdbx_description
1 polymer ?
#
loop_
_entity_poly.entity_id
_entity_poly.type
_entity_poly.pdbx_seq_one_letter_code
_entity_poly.pdbx_strand_id
1 'polypeptide(L)'
;QLLIELGANVNFATPRTPLDDAKGSRNKKLLKDAGAMTSNEIRKKYNLPAYDDSHCEIDGKDDMDLLGKYRNECAKLLNDAIKKAKESE
;
A
#
# COMPACT_ATOMS: atom_id res chain seq x y z
N GLN A 1 -6.53 -20.73 12.33
CA GLN A 1 -6.22 -20.38 10.94
C GLN A 1 -5.71 -18.95 10.89
N LEU A 2 -4.63 -18.68 10.15
CA LEU A 2 -4.24 -17.32 9.77
C LEU A 2 -5.17 -16.82 8.64
N LEU A 3 -5.53 -15.54 8.62
CA LEU A 3 -6.39 -14.97 7.57
C LEU A 3 -5.82 -15.19 6.14
N ILE A 4 -4.50 -15.24 6.03
CA ILE A 4 -3.77 -15.52 4.78
C ILE A 4 -4.06 -16.95 4.28
N GLU A 5 -4.13 -17.93 5.19
CA GLU A 5 -4.44 -19.33 4.87
C GLU A 5 -5.90 -19.51 4.41
N LEU A 6 -6.75 -18.51 4.65
CA LEU A 6 -8.15 -18.47 4.21
C LEU A 6 -8.32 -17.74 2.85
N GLY A 7 -7.22 -17.42 2.16
CA GLY A 7 -7.26 -16.73 0.87
C GLY A 7 -7.47 -15.21 0.97
N ALA A 8 -7.22 -14.61 2.14
CA ALA A 8 -7.28 -13.16 2.26
C ALA A 8 -6.27 -12.47 1.32
N ASN A 9 -6.72 -11.41 0.64
CA ASN A 9 -5.83 -10.60 -0.18
C ASN A 9 -4.79 -9.92 0.71
N VAL A 10 -3.51 -10.27 0.52
CA VAL A 10 -2.39 -9.66 1.26
C VAL A 10 -1.88 -8.36 0.65
N ASN A 11 -2.35 -8.04 -0.57
CA ASN A 11 -2.00 -6.85 -1.32
C ASN A 11 -3.20 -5.90 -1.39
N PHE A 12 -3.32 -5.03 -0.39
CA PHE A 12 -4.24 -3.88 -0.38
C PHE A 12 -3.55 -2.70 0.33
N ALA A 13 -4.02 -1.48 0.11
CA ALA A 13 -3.46 -0.27 0.71
C ALA A 13 -4.50 0.52 1.51
N THR A 14 -4.16 0.89 2.75
CA THR A 14 -4.98 1.75 3.63
C THR A 14 -4.14 2.57 4.63
N PRO A 15 -3.44 3.66 4.26
CA PRO A 15 -2.88 4.08 2.97
C PRO A 15 -1.51 3.44 2.64
N ARG A 16 -0.99 2.59 3.53
CA ARG A 16 0.17 1.72 3.30
C ARG A 16 -0.28 0.27 3.15
N THR A 17 0.59 -0.62 2.69
CA THR A 17 0.24 -2.05 2.60
C THR A 17 0.45 -2.78 3.93
N PRO A 18 -0.19 -3.95 4.14
CA PRO A 18 0.09 -4.79 5.29
C PRO A 18 1.59 -5.07 5.50
N LEU A 19 2.39 -5.17 4.44
CA LEU A 19 3.83 -5.40 4.53
C LEU A 19 4.60 -4.16 4.97
N ASP A 20 4.15 -2.97 4.59
CA ASP A 20 4.72 -1.70 5.08
C ASP A 20 4.51 -1.53 6.59
N ASP A 21 3.32 -1.90 7.09
CA ASP A 21 2.94 -1.74 8.50
C ASP A 21 3.35 -2.93 9.39
N ALA A 22 3.82 -4.03 8.79
CA ALA A 22 4.21 -5.24 9.50
C ALA A 22 5.34 -4.95 10.51
N LYS A 23 5.03 -5.12 11.80
CA LYS A 23 6.01 -5.06 12.90
C LYS A 23 6.55 -6.45 13.21
N GLY A 24 7.86 -6.55 13.40
CA GLY A 24 8.56 -7.80 13.73
C GLY A 24 8.92 -8.67 12.52
N SER A 25 10.02 -9.42 12.64
CA SER A 25 10.59 -10.23 11.55
C SER A 25 9.68 -11.38 11.10
N ARG A 26 8.99 -12.03 12.06
CA ARG A 26 8.10 -13.17 11.78
C ARG A 26 6.91 -12.77 10.90
N ASN A 27 6.22 -11.67 11.23
CA ASN A 27 5.06 -11.21 10.46
C ASN A 27 5.46 -10.76 9.05
N LYS A 28 6.58 -10.04 8.93
CA LYS A 28 7.15 -9.66 7.63
C LYS A 28 7.45 -10.89 6.76
N LYS A 29 8.03 -11.94 7.35
CA LYS A 29 8.32 -13.18 6.62
C LYS A 29 7.03 -13.85 6.13
N LEU A 30 6.03 -14.02 6.99
CA LEU A 30 4.75 -14.64 6.62
C LEU A 30 4.03 -13.88 5.49
N LEU A 31 4.05 -12.55 5.53
CA LEU A 31 3.46 -11.72 4.48
C LEU A 31 4.21 -11.86 3.15
N LYS A 32 5.55 -11.85 3.18
CA LYS A 32 6.36 -12.06 1.97
C LYS A 32 6.17 -13.45 1.37
N ASP A 33 6.15 -14.48 2.21
CA ASP A 33 5.92 -15.88 1.78
C ASP A 33 4.53 -16.03 1.11
N ALA A 34 3.56 -15.19 1.50
CA ALA A 34 2.24 -15.11 0.90
C ALA A 34 2.14 -14.22 -0.35
N GLY A 35 3.26 -13.66 -0.83
CA GLY A 35 3.28 -12.77 -2.00
C GLY A 35 2.85 -11.33 -1.72
N ALA A 36 2.89 -10.88 -0.47
CA ALA A 36 2.66 -9.47 -0.15
C ALA A 36 3.79 -8.59 -0.68
N MET A 37 3.42 -7.41 -1.17
CA MET A 37 4.31 -6.37 -1.66
C MET A 37 4.15 -5.09 -0.82
N THR A 38 5.22 -4.34 -0.69
CA THR A 38 5.22 -2.97 -0.15
C THR A 38 4.54 -2.01 -1.14
N SER A 39 4.10 -0.85 -0.68
CA SER A 39 3.57 0.20 -1.57
C SER A 39 4.55 0.54 -2.70
N ASN A 40 5.85 0.58 -2.40
CA ASN A 40 6.88 0.91 -3.39
C ASN A 40 7.11 -0.20 -4.42
N GLU A 41 7.05 -1.47 -4.02
CA GLU A 41 7.13 -2.60 -4.95
C GLU A 41 5.92 -2.61 -5.90
N ILE A 42 4.71 -2.35 -5.38
CA ILE A 42 3.50 -2.22 -6.20
C ILE A 42 3.64 -1.06 -7.19
N ARG A 43 4.13 0.10 -6.73
CA ARG A 43 4.37 1.25 -7.62
C ARG A 43 5.31 0.91 -8.77
N LYS A 44 6.44 0.26 -8.47
CA LYS A 44 7.40 -0.18 -9.50
C LYS A 44 6.79 -1.22 -10.44
N LYS A 45 6.10 -2.22 -9.90
CA LYS A 45 5.51 -3.32 -10.69
C LYS A 45 4.48 -2.81 -11.71
N TYR A 46 3.67 -1.83 -11.33
CA TYR A 46 2.61 -1.29 -12.17
C TYR A 46 2.92 0.08 -12.78
N ASN A 47 4.19 0.51 -12.73
CA ASN A 47 4.67 1.79 -13.26
C ASN A 47 3.83 3.01 -12.80
N LEU A 48 3.52 3.03 -11.51
CA LEU A 48 2.74 4.08 -10.86
C LEU A 48 3.65 5.23 -10.40
N PRO A 49 3.13 6.47 -10.30
CA PRO A 49 3.91 7.59 -9.80
C PRO A 49 4.47 7.33 -8.40
N ALA A 50 5.62 7.97 -8.09
CA ALA A 50 6.18 7.96 -6.74
C ALA A 50 5.21 8.59 -5.74
N TYR A 51 5.30 8.18 -4.47
CA TYR A 51 4.60 8.85 -3.39
C TYR A 51 5.38 10.10 -2.99
N ASP A 52 4.75 11.27 -3.03
CA ASP A 52 5.35 12.55 -2.63
C ASP A 52 4.30 13.43 -1.95
N ASP A 53 4.34 13.49 -0.62
CA ASP A 53 3.46 14.31 0.21
C ASP A 53 4.07 15.66 0.58
N SER A 54 5.19 16.07 -0.04
CA SER A 54 5.84 17.36 0.24
C SER A 54 4.92 18.57 0.02
N HIS A 55 3.99 18.47 -0.93
CA HIS A 55 2.97 19.50 -1.19
C HIS A 55 1.86 19.56 -0.13
N CYS A 56 1.81 18.59 0.80
CA CYS A 56 0.92 18.63 1.95
C CYS A 56 1.51 19.47 3.09
N GLU A 57 2.77 19.89 3.01
CA GLU A 57 3.40 20.76 3.98
C GLU A 57 3.18 22.24 3.58
N ILE A 58 2.59 23.01 4.50
CA ILE A 58 2.34 24.46 4.34
C ILE A 58 3.02 25.17 5.52
N ASP A 59 3.92 26.11 5.21
CA ASP A 59 4.69 26.88 6.19
C ASP A 59 5.41 26.00 7.25
N GLY A 60 5.98 24.88 6.82
CA GLY A 60 6.74 23.99 7.72
C GLY A 60 5.86 23.02 8.53
N LYS A 61 4.57 22.93 8.23
CA LYS A 61 3.61 22.08 8.96
C LYS A 61 2.76 21.28 7.99
N ASP A 62 2.56 20.01 8.32
CA ASP A 62 1.60 19.16 7.59
C ASP A 62 0.19 19.73 7.70
N ASP A 63 -0.41 20.06 6.56
CA ASP A 63 -1.86 20.20 6.43
C ASP A 63 -2.48 18.80 6.49
N MET A 64 -3.02 18.45 7.65
CA MET A 64 -3.55 17.11 7.93
C MET A 64 -4.76 16.76 7.04
N ASP A 65 -5.55 17.74 6.61
CA ASP A 65 -6.70 17.52 5.73
C ASP A 65 -6.22 17.21 4.31
N LEU A 66 -5.24 17.97 3.81
CA LEU A 66 -4.62 17.74 2.51
C LEU A 66 -3.87 16.39 2.49
N LEU A 67 -3.09 16.11 3.53
CA LEU A 67 -2.37 14.86 3.71
C LEU A 67 -3.31 13.65 3.75
N GLY A 68 -4.45 13.77 4.45
CA GLY A 68 -5.49 12.75 4.50
C GLY A 68 -6.08 12.45 3.13
N LYS A 69 -6.44 13.49 2.36
CA LYS A 69 -6.95 13.36 0.99
C LYS A 69 -5.92 12.70 0.08
N TYR A 70 -4.68 13.19 0.10
CA TYR A 70 -3.61 12.65 -0.75
C TYR A 70 -3.28 11.19 -0.43
N ARG A 71 -3.29 10.80 0.85
CA ARG A 71 -3.14 9.40 1.28
C ARG A 71 -4.27 8.51 0.77
N ASN A 72 -5.51 8.99 0.79
CA ASN A 72 -6.66 8.24 0.26
C ASN A 72 -6.57 8.05 -1.26
N GLU A 73 -6.16 9.09 -1.99
CA GLU A 73 -5.93 9.00 -3.45
C GLU A 73 -4.83 8.00 -3.78
N CYS A 74 -3.72 8.04 -3.04
CA CYS A 74 -2.63 7.08 -3.20
C CYS A 74 -3.07 5.64 -2.92
N ALA A 75 -3.84 5.43 -1.85
CA ALA A 75 -4.38 4.12 -1.50
C ALA A 75 -5.29 3.58 -2.62
N LYS A 76 -6.20 4.43 -3.12
CA LYS A 76 -7.09 4.09 -4.24
C LYS A 76 -6.30 3.69 -5.48
N LEU A 77 -5.30 4.48 -5.86
CA LEU A 77 -4.45 4.23 -7.03
C LEU A 77 -3.70 2.89 -6.94
N LEU A 78 -3.18 2.55 -5.76
CA LEU A 78 -2.55 1.24 -5.52
C LEU A 78 -3.58 0.10 -5.65
N ASN A 79 -4.74 0.24 -5.01
CA ASN A 79 -5.78 -0.79 -5.02
C ASN A 79 -6.38 -1.01 -6.42
N ASP A 80 -6.59 0.05 -7.19
CA ASP A 80 -7.09 -0.01 -8.57
C ASP A 80 -6.11 -0.77 -9.48
N ALA A 81 -4.80 -0.52 -9.35
CA ALA A 81 -3.78 -1.25 -10.09
C ALA A 81 -3.75 -2.75 -9.75
N ILE A 82 -3.86 -3.09 -8.45
CA ILE A 82 -3.92 -4.48 -7.98
C ILE A 82 -5.18 -5.18 -8.51
N LYS A 83 -6.32 -4.50 -8.44
CA LYS A 83 -7.60 -5.04 -8.92
C LYS A 83 -7.56 -5.32 -10.42
N LYS A 84 -7.10 -4.34 -11.21
CA LYS A 84 -6.99 -4.48 -12.67
C LYS A 84 -6.07 -5.64 -13.08
N ALA A 85 -4.98 -5.85 -12.34
CA ALA A 85 -4.08 -6.98 -12.59
C ALA A 85 -4.78 -8.33 -12.37
N LYS A 86 -5.60 -8.47 -11.33
CA LYS A 86 -6.38 -9.69 -11.06
C LYS A 86 -7.48 -9.96 -12.08
N GLU A 87 -8.09 -8.90 -12.63
CA GLU A 87 -9.11 -9.03 -13.69
C GLU A 87 -8.50 -9.40 -15.06
N SER A 88 -7.17 -9.29 -15.20
CA SER A 88 -6.43 -9.61 -16.43
C SER A 88 -5.77 -11.00 -16.39
N GLU A 89 -5.92 -11.73 -15.28
CA GLU A 89 -5.50 -13.14 -15.09
C GLU A 89 -6.62 -14.10 -15.51
#